data_AF-A0A8J3P1Z7-F1
#
_entry.id   AF-A0A8J3P1Z7-F1
#
_cell.length_a   1.000
_cell.length_b   1.000
_cell.length_c   1.000
_cell.angle_alpha   90.00
_cell.angle_beta   90.00
_cell.angle_gamma   90.00
#
_symmetry.space_group_name_H-M   'P 1'
#
loop_
_entity.id
_entity.type
_entity.pdbx_description
1 polymer ?
#
loop_
_entity_poly.entity_id
_entity_poly.type
_entity_poly.pdbx_seq_one_letter_code
_entity_poly.pdbx_strand_id
1 'polypeptide(L)'
;MLSHRVRDNQVLYVVRRDWPYPATHEFVRPRLTEAEAVRAAAADFRYWRPGPLRPRLSVVQISANDLRIHGRRRDCMAPDCPR
;
A
#
# COMPACT_ATOMS: atom_id res chain seq x y z
N MET A 1 -0.65 13.49 12.14
CA MET A 1 -2.02 13.53 11.58
C MET A 1 -1.97 14.30 10.27
N LEU A 2 -2.05 13.63 9.11
CA LEU A 2 -2.20 14.32 7.83
C LEU A 2 -3.67 14.78 7.71
N SER A 3 -3.95 15.97 8.26
CA SER A 3 -5.24 16.64 8.15
C SER A 3 -5.16 17.71 7.06
N HIS A 4 -5.39 17.29 5.83
CA HIS A 4 -5.87 18.11 4.73
C HIS A 4 -6.65 17.16 3.84
N ARG A 5 -7.88 17.53 3.46
CA ARG A 5 -8.80 16.74 2.64
C ARG A 5 -8.10 16.25 1.36
N VAL A 6 -7.47 15.07 1.43
CA VAL A 6 -7.04 14.36 0.24
C VAL A 6 -8.33 14.10 -0.53
N ARG A 7 -8.46 14.71 -1.72
CA ARG A 7 -9.65 14.52 -2.55
C ARG A 7 -9.76 13.03 -2.86
N ASP A 8 -10.97 12.51 -2.89
CA ASP A 8 -11.23 11.09 -3.16
C ASP A 8 -10.53 10.60 -4.46
N ASN A 9 -10.45 11.47 -5.47
CA ASN A 9 -9.80 11.18 -6.76
C ASN A 9 -8.29 11.51 -6.79
N GLN A 10 -7.69 11.96 -5.70
CA GLN A 10 -6.25 12.19 -5.66
C GLN A 10 -5.52 10.85 -5.82
N VAL A 11 -4.66 10.77 -6.83
CA VAL A 11 -3.76 9.63 -6.99
C VAL A 11 -2.64 9.72 -5.96
N LEU A 12 -2.40 8.62 -5.27
CA LEU A 12 -1.34 8.42 -4.29
C LEU A 12 -0.44 7.29 -4.76
N TYR A 13 0.82 7.33 -4.32
CA TYR A 13 1.75 6.22 -4.43
C TYR A 13 1.81 5.50 -3.09
N VAL A 14 1.58 4.19 -3.10
CA VAL A 14 1.55 3.37 -1.89
C VAL A 14 2.49 2.18 -2.03
N VAL A 15 2.94 1.64 -0.90
CA VAL A 15 3.61 0.35 -0.87
C VAL A 15 2.54 -0.73 -0.72
N ARG A 16 2.43 -1.61 -1.71
CA ARG A 16 1.63 -2.82 -1.64
C ARG A 16 2.47 -3.93 -1.01
N ARG A 17 1.90 -4.61 -0.02
CA ARG A 17 2.47 -5.81 0.60
C ARG A 17 1.59 -6.99 0.25
N ASP A 18 2.11 -7.96 -0.48
CA ASP A 18 1.45 -9.23 -0.72
C ASP A 18 1.98 -10.28 0.26
N TRP A 19 1.12 -10.69 1.20
CA TRP A 19 1.42 -11.68 2.22
C TRP A 19 1.24 -13.10 1.67
N PRO A 20 2.16 -14.02 1.98
CA PRO A 20 2.06 -15.40 1.49
C PRO A 20 1.06 -16.27 2.27
N TYR A 21 0.80 -15.97 3.55
CA TYR A 21 -0.13 -16.74 4.38
C TYR A 21 -0.75 -15.90 5.53
N PRO A 22 -2.09 -15.77 5.61
CA PRO A 22 -3.03 -16.07 4.52
C PRO A 22 -2.69 -15.23 3.28
N ALA A 23 -3.02 -15.74 2.09
CA ALA A 23 -2.76 -15.03 0.83
C ALA A 23 -3.64 -13.78 0.75
N THR A 24 -3.08 -12.62 1.08
CA THR A 24 -3.77 -11.33 1.11
C THR A 24 -2.82 -10.19 0.78
N HIS A 25 -3.34 -8.97 0.65
CA HIS A 25 -2.50 -7.79 0.50
C HIS A 25 -3.02 -6.61 1.31
N GLU A 26 -2.10 -5.69 1.59
CA GLU A 26 -2.39 -4.41 2.21
C GLU A 26 -1.65 -3.27 1.50
N PHE A 27 -2.20 -2.06 1.61
CA PHE A 27 -1.58 -0.84 1.13
C PHE A 27 -1.13 0.01 2.31
N VAL A 28 0.15 0.37 2.33
CA VAL A 28 0.76 1.11 3.44
C VAL A 28 1.58 2.29 2.95
N ARG A 29 1.91 3.18 3.89
CA ARG A 29 2.84 4.31 3.69
C ARG A 29 2.46 5.18 2.46
N PRO A 30 1.24 5.76 2.40
CA PRO A 30 0.84 6.62 1.30
C PRO A 30 1.77 7.83 1.15
N ARG A 31 2.12 8.14 -0.09
CA ARG A 31 2.98 9.26 -0.50
C ARG A 31 2.39 9.97 -1.71
N LEU A 32 2.80 11.22 -1.90
CA LEU A 32 2.37 12.04 -3.03
C LEU A 32 3.23 11.81 -4.27
N THR A 33 4.44 11.27 -4.10
CA THR A 33 5.37 11.00 -5.20
C THR A 33 5.86 9.55 -5.20
N GLU A 34 6.16 9.05 -6.39
CA GLU A 34 6.72 7.71 -6.57
C GLU A 34 8.07 7.54 -5.86
N ALA A 35 8.96 8.53 -5.98
CA ALA A 35 10.28 8.48 -5.36
C ALA A 35 10.21 8.36 -3.83
N GLU A 36 9.25 9.02 -3.19
CA GLU A 36 8.99 8.84 -1.76
C GLU A 36 8.46 7.45 -1.43
N ALA A 37 7.57 6.91 -2.26
CA ALA A 37 7.03 5.56 -2.08
C ALA A 37 8.12 4.49 -2.28
N VAL A 38 9.03 4.66 -3.23
CA VAL A 38 10.19 3.78 -3.43
C VAL A 38 11.13 3.81 -2.22
N ARG A 39 11.43 5.00 -1.67
CA ARG A 39 12.19 5.10 -0.42
C ARG A 39 11.47 4.41 0.75
N ALA A 40 10.16 4.57 0.81
CA ALA A 40 9.34 3.91 1.82
C ALA A 40 9.35 2.38 1.66
N ALA A 41 9.27 1.85 0.44
CA ALA A 41 9.35 0.43 0.11
C ALA A 41 10.71 -0.17 0.49
N ALA A 42 11.81 0.54 0.21
CA ALA A 42 13.15 0.10 0.59
C ALA A 42 13.32 -0.03 2.11
N ALA A 43 12.78 0.93 2.88
CA ALA A 43 12.77 0.84 4.33
C ALA A 43 11.89 -0.32 4.84
N ASP A 44 10.77 -0.57 4.16
CA ASP A 44 9.85 -1.66 4.50
C ASP A 44 10.47 -3.04 4.21
N PHE A 45 11.15 -3.17 3.09
CA PHE A 45 11.94 -4.34 2.73
C PHE A 45 12.97 -4.65 3.81
N ARG A 46 13.75 -3.65 4.25
CA ARG A 46 14.77 -3.83 5.29
C ARG A 46 14.17 -4.30 6.62
N TYR A 47 12.99 -3.80 6.97
CA TYR A 47 12.29 -4.20 8.19
C TYR A 47 11.84 -5.66 8.15
N TRP A 48 11.26 -6.12 7.04
CA TRP A 48 10.73 -7.48 6.91
C TRP A 48 11.78 -8.52 6.51
N ARG A 49 12.88 -8.11 5.87
CA ARG A 49 13.98 -8.99 5.42
C ARG A 49 14.47 -10.00 6.46
N PRO A 50 14.66 -9.67 7.75
CA PRO A 50 15.11 -10.66 8.74
C PRO A 50 14.03 -11.65 9.17
N GLY A 51 12.73 -11.32 9.01
CA GLY A 51 11.64 -12.13 9.54
C GLY A 51 11.39 -13.44 8.77
N PRO A 52 10.73 -14.44 9.38
CA PRO A 52 10.34 -15.69 8.72
C PRO A 52 9.14 -15.51 7.78
N LEU A 53 8.30 -14.50 8.02
CA LEU A 53 7.16 -14.13 7.19
C LEU A 53 7.43 -12.80 6.49
N ARG A 54 7.57 -12.83 5.16
CA ARG A 54 7.97 -11.68 4.35
C ARG A 54 6.95 -11.41 3.26
N PRO A 55 6.40 -10.19 3.17
CA PRO A 55 5.55 -9.83 2.04
C PRO A 55 6.40 -9.60 0.79
N ARG A 56 5.82 -9.83 -0.39
CA ARG A 56 6.33 -9.23 -1.62
C ARG A 56 5.94 -7.76 -1.63
N LEU A 57 6.85 -6.89 -2.06
CA LEU A 57 6.63 -5.45 -2.05
C LEU A 57 6.57 -4.92 -3.48
N SER A 58 5.55 -4.12 -3.79
CA SER A 58 5.48 -3.30 -5.01
C SER A 58 5.07 -1.88 -4.64
N VAL A 59 5.41 -0.93 -5.52
CA VAL A 59 4.89 0.44 -5.45
C VAL A 59 3.78 0.53 -6.48
N VAL A 60 2.59 0.96 -6.07
CA VAL A 60 1.44 1.11 -6.97
C VAL A 60 0.79 2.47 -6.82
N GLN A 61 0.11 2.90 -7.87
CA GLN A 61 -0.79 4.05 -7.82
C GLN A 61 -2.18 3.61 -7.39
N ILE A 62 -2.81 4.37 -6.52
CA ILE A 62 -4.18 4.13 -6.06
C ILE A 62 -4.87 5.46 -5.75
N SER A 63 -6.19 5.55 -5.98
CA SER A 63 -6.95 6.72 -5.55
C SER A 63 -7.03 6.77 -4.02
N ALA A 64 -7.13 7.97 -3.46
CA ALA A 64 -7.31 8.14 -2.02
C ALA A 64 -8.62 7.48 -1.52
N ASN A 65 -9.66 7.48 -2.34
CA ASN A 65 -10.91 6.79 -2.05
C ASN A 65 -10.73 5.28 -1.96
N ASP A 66 -10.06 4.67 -2.94
CA ASP A 66 -9.84 3.22 -2.96
C ASP A 66 -8.95 2.82 -1.80
N LEU A 67 -7.89 3.58 -1.52
CA LEU A 67 -7.05 3.37 -0.34
C LEU A 67 -7.87 3.41 0.96
N ARG A 68 -8.80 4.35 1.08
CA ARG A 68 -9.70 4.47 2.24
C ARG A 68 -10.67 3.29 2.32
N ILE A 69 -11.19 2.81 1.20
CA ILE A 69 -12.05 1.60 1.15
C ILE A 69 -11.24 0.38 1.58
N HIS A 70 -10.01 0.23 1.10
CA HIS A 70 -9.10 -0.84 1.50
C HIS A 70 -8.81 -0.82 3.00
N GLY A 71 -8.56 0.36 3.60
CA GLY A 71 -8.35 0.46 5.04
C GLY A 71 -9.55 0.03 5.91
N ARG A 72 -10.76 -0.07 5.32
CA ARG A 72 -11.99 -0.50 6.01
C ARG A 72 -12.34 -1.98 5.77
N ARG A 73 -11.68 -2.64 4.81
CA ARG A 73 -11.98 -4.03 4.43
C ARG A 73 -10.81 -4.93 4.78
N ARG A 74 -11.09 -6.10 5.36
CA ARG A 74 -10.05 -7.11 5.63
C ARG A 74 -9.64 -7.87 4.36
N ASP A 75 -10.60 -8.07 3.45
CA ASP A 75 -10.40 -8.83 2.23
C ASP A 75 -10.67 -7.94 1.01
N CYS A 76 -9.71 -7.91 0.08
CA CYS A 76 -9.88 -7.22 -1.19
C CYS A 76 -10.60 -8.13 -2.19
N MET A 77 -11.79 -7.70 -2.61
CA MET A 77 -12.59 -8.35 -3.67
C MET A 77 -12.69 -7.50 -4.95
N ALA A 78 -11.93 -6.39 -5.03
CA ALA A 78 -11.98 -5.50 -6.19
C ALA A 78 -11.26 -6.13 -7.40
N PRO A 79 -11.95 -6.33 -8.54
CA PRO A 79 -11.36 -6.96 -9.73
C PRO A 79 -10.25 -6.12 -10.37
N ASP A 80 -10.31 -4.81 -10.19
CA ASP A 80 -9.39 -3.78 -10.67
C ASP A 80 -8.34 -3.35 -9.62
N CYS A 81 -8.18 -4.12 -8.55
CA CYS A 81 -7.21 -3.81 -7.51
C CYS A 81 -5.77 -3.71 -8.10
N PRO A 82 -5.04 -2.60 -7.87
CA PRO A 82 -3.71 -2.38 -8.45
C PRO A 82 -2.70 -3.44 -8.00
N ARG A 83 -2.03 -4.14 -8.94
CA ARG A 83 -1.04 -5.20 -8.66
C ARG A 83 0.41 -4.69 -8.75
#